data_AF-A0A924J5G0-F1
#
_entry.id   AF-A0A924J5G0-F1
#
_cell.length_a   1.000
_cell.length_b   1.000
_cell.length_c   1.000
_cell.angle_alpha   90.00
_cell.angle_beta   90.00
_cell.angle_gamma   90.00
#
_symmetry.space_group_name_H-M   'P 1'
#
loop_
_entity.id
_entity.type
_entity.pdbx_description
1 polymer ?
#
loop_
_entity_poly.entity_id
_entity_poly.type
_entity_poly.pdbx_seq_one_letter_code
_entity_poly.pdbx_strand_id
1 'polypeptide(L)'
;FELFTRDRLWLIGRAASIPARVLLPWAQHVPDGSTQWGSWVFPQTGRSGILVADIVSLLAMALMTAVVARRRSALVLWIGSSVILLGFFAFVFGGGLRHHGYLIIAFLAAAWLAVSPARSDGVQPLAHGDTATAHWRRASFTALLALMVLPSVQFAIAEVREPFSDASQIAGLLAMDSLAAAPVVGLAYPWSQPVAALLQRPIYLPAESRFAMWVARRNVVGGPAAMSLADSTVRVLLATHCHVVVLSSRGNTDQQFVWPGARELALDAGTPMAGAPLRVWVVTASRCPQAVTPGR
;
A
#
# COMPACT_ATOMS: atom_id res chain seq x y z
N PHE A 1 28.33 23.79 6.45
CA PHE A 1 28.19 23.32 5.05
C PHE A 1 28.41 21.82 4.91
N GLU A 2 29.41 21.20 5.57
CA GLU A 2 29.66 19.74 5.51
C GLU A 2 28.56 18.84 6.10
N LEU A 3 27.87 19.28 7.15
CA LEU A 3 26.72 18.54 7.70
C LEU A 3 25.51 18.55 6.74
N PHE A 4 25.35 19.61 5.96
CA PHE A 4 24.24 19.80 5.04
C PHE A 4 24.40 18.98 3.73
N THR A 5 25.64 18.74 3.30
CA THR A 5 25.95 17.87 2.15
C THR A 5 25.89 16.39 2.49
N ARG A 6 26.25 15.99 3.72
CA ARG A 6 26.12 14.60 4.20
C ARG A 6 24.66 14.13 4.23
N ASP A 7 23.74 14.97 4.68
CA ASP A 7 22.33 14.59 4.76
C ASP A 7 21.65 14.50 3.38
N ARG A 8 22.07 15.32 2.41
CA ARG A 8 21.57 15.24 1.03
C ARG A 8 22.07 14.00 0.28
N LEU A 9 23.35 13.66 0.42
CA LEU A 9 23.89 12.42 -0.16
C LEU A 9 23.24 11.19 0.48
N TRP A 10 22.95 11.24 1.78
CA TRP A 10 22.21 10.19 2.47
C TRP A 10 20.76 10.09 1.99
N LEU A 11 20.07 11.22 1.75
CA LEU A 11 18.73 11.26 1.17
C LEU A 11 18.69 10.71 -0.26
N ILE A 12 19.68 11.04 -1.09
CA ILE A 12 19.81 10.52 -2.47
C ILE A 12 20.11 9.03 -2.44
N GLY A 13 21.05 8.60 -1.59
CA GLY A 13 21.37 7.18 -1.37
C GLY A 13 20.14 6.41 -0.90
N ARG A 14 19.35 6.97 0.02
CA ARG A 14 18.09 6.38 0.51
C ARG A 14 17.02 6.32 -0.58
N ALA A 15 16.88 7.35 -1.42
CA ALA A 15 15.91 7.37 -2.52
C ALA A 15 16.26 6.38 -3.63
N ALA A 16 17.55 6.22 -3.95
CA ALA A 16 18.03 5.28 -4.97
C ALA A 16 17.99 3.82 -4.53
N SER A 17 17.99 3.57 -3.22
CA SER A 17 18.02 2.21 -2.67
C SER A 17 16.63 1.68 -2.30
N ILE A 18 15.64 2.53 -1.99
CA ILE A 18 14.24 2.11 -1.81
C ILE A 18 13.76 1.16 -2.94
N PRO A 19 14.05 1.45 -4.23
CA PRO A 19 13.66 0.59 -5.35
C PRO A 19 14.45 -0.73 -5.44
N ALA A 20 15.65 -0.80 -4.88
CA ALA A 20 16.48 -2.01 -4.89
C ALA A 20 16.11 -2.97 -3.76
N ARG A 21 15.66 -2.46 -2.61
CA ARG A 21 15.35 -3.15 -1.33
C ARG A 21 14.27 -4.25 -1.39
N VAL A 22 13.78 -4.55 -2.58
CA VAL A 22 12.51 -5.19 -2.96
C VAL A 22 12.44 -6.68 -2.72
N LEU A 23 13.58 -7.36 -2.66
CA LEU A 23 13.60 -8.77 -3.06
C LEU A 23 13.17 -9.74 -1.95
N LEU A 24 12.90 -9.23 -0.75
CA LEU A 24 12.41 -10.02 0.38
C LEU A 24 11.32 -9.24 1.14
N PRO A 25 10.09 -9.17 0.58
CA PRO A 25 8.96 -8.63 1.33
C PRO A 25 8.69 -9.49 2.57
N TRP A 26 8.27 -8.86 3.66
CA TRP A 26 7.85 -9.57 4.87
C TRP A 26 6.61 -8.90 5.43
N ALA A 27 5.63 -9.67 5.89
CA ALA A 27 4.50 -9.09 6.59
C ALA A 27 4.82 -8.98 8.08
N GLN A 28 4.95 -7.75 8.59
CA GLN A 28 5.01 -7.50 10.03
C GLN A 28 3.59 -7.43 10.57
N HIS A 29 3.31 -8.31 11.55
CA HIS A 29 2.15 -8.14 12.41
C HIS A 29 2.49 -7.02 13.40
N VAL A 30 1.65 -6.01 13.44
CA VAL A 30 1.79 -4.88 14.35
C VAL A 30 1.00 -5.20 15.63
N PRO A 31 1.43 -4.69 16.81
CA PRO A 31 0.74 -4.96 18.07
C PRO A 31 -0.75 -4.56 18.10
N ASP A 32 -1.19 -3.70 17.18
CA ASP A 32 -2.59 -3.32 17.02
C ASP A 32 -3.44 -4.36 16.26
N GLY A 33 -2.85 -5.52 15.94
CA GLY A 33 -3.49 -6.60 15.19
C GLY A 33 -3.51 -6.37 13.68
N SER A 34 -3.04 -5.22 13.19
CA SER A 34 -2.96 -4.95 11.76
C SER A 34 -1.73 -5.60 11.14
N THR A 35 -1.88 -6.09 9.92
CA THR A 35 -0.73 -6.49 9.10
C THR A 35 -0.20 -5.26 8.35
N GLN A 36 1.02 -4.80 8.66
CA GLN A 36 1.61 -3.69 7.92
C GLN A 36 2.25 -4.15 6.61
N TRP A 37 1.65 -3.67 5.52
CA TRP A 37 2.07 -3.83 4.15
C TRP A 37 3.23 -2.88 3.85
N GLY A 38 4.46 -3.32 4.01
CA GLY A 38 5.55 -2.33 3.98
C GLY A 38 6.87 -2.77 4.55
N SER A 39 6.84 -3.79 5.39
CA SER A 39 8.01 -4.23 6.11
C SER A 39 8.91 -5.11 5.25
N TRP A 40 10.20 -4.94 5.49
CA TRP A 40 11.24 -5.70 4.87
C TRP A 40 11.74 -6.72 5.89
N VAL A 41 12.28 -7.85 5.43
CA VAL A 41 12.89 -8.86 6.32
C VAL A 41 13.92 -8.21 7.26
N PHE A 42 14.61 -7.16 6.79
CA PHE A 42 15.58 -6.40 7.58
C PHE A 42 14.96 -5.10 8.11
N PRO A 43 15.01 -4.84 9.44
CA PRO A 43 14.58 -3.57 10.01
C PRO A 43 15.34 -2.42 9.36
N GLN A 44 14.61 -1.45 8.79
CA GLN A 44 15.22 -0.26 8.18
C GLN A 44 15.44 0.87 9.19
N THR A 45 15.58 0.51 10.47
CA THR A 45 15.81 1.45 11.57
C THR A 45 17.30 1.74 11.65
N GLY A 46 17.72 2.88 11.09
CA GLY A 46 19.11 3.36 11.15
C GLY A 46 19.98 2.98 9.94
N ARG A 47 21.22 3.48 9.95
CA ARG A 47 22.15 3.40 8.80
C ARG A 47 22.60 1.96 8.48
N SER A 48 22.85 1.15 9.49
CA SER A 48 23.29 -0.25 9.34
C SER A 48 22.21 -1.13 8.72
N GLY A 49 20.97 -1.01 9.17
CA GLY A 49 19.83 -1.75 8.61
C GLY A 49 19.60 -1.44 7.13
N ILE A 50 19.74 -0.17 6.75
CA ILE A 50 19.71 0.28 5.35
C ILE A 50 20.84 -0.37 4.54
N LEU A 51 22.08 -0.30 5.03
CA LEU A 51 23.24 -0.85 4.32
C LEU A 51 23.09 -2.36 4.07
N VAL A 52 22.65 -3.11 5.08
CA VAL A 52 22.41 -4.55 4.96
C VAL A 52 21.34 -4.83 3.91
N ALA A 53 20.22 -4.10 3.93
CA ALA A 53 19.15 -4.27 2.96
C ALA A 53 19.64 -4.01 1.52
N ASP A 54 20.47 -2.98 1.33
CA ASP A 54 21.03 -2.62 0.02
C ASP A 54 22.00 -3.69 -0.50
N ILE A 55 22.88 -4.21 0.38
CA ILE A 55 23.81 -5.29 0.03
C ILE A 55 23.03 -6.54 -0.39
N VAL A 56 22.05 -6.98 0.40
CA VAL A 56 21.24 -8.16 0.08
C VAL A 56 20.51 -8.00 -1.25
N SER A 57 20.01 -6.80 -1.52
CA SER A 57 19.31 -6.47 -2.76
C SER A 57 20.23 -6.51 -3.97
N LEU A 58 21.43 -5.95 -3.87
CA LEU A 58 22.44 -6.00 -4.92
C LEU A 58 22.88 -7.44 -5.18
N LEU A 59 23.06 -8.25 -4.14
CA LEU A 59 23.40 -9.67 -4.28
C LEU A 59 22.28 -10.45 -4.99
N ALA A 60 21.03 -10.20 -4.63
CA ALA A 60 19.90 -10.85 -5.26
C ALA A 60 19.71 -10.38 -6.72
N MET A 61 19.90 -9.10 -7.04
CA MET A 61 19.93 -8.61 -8.42
C MET A 61 21.10 -9.21 -9.23
N ALA A 62 22.28 -9.35 -8.63
CA ALA A 62 23.43 -10.00 -9.26
C ALA A 62 23.13 -11.47 -9.56
N LEU A 63 22.51 -12.18 -8.60
CA LEU A 63 22.09 -13.56 -8.78
C LEU A 63 21.04 -13.71 -9.90
N MET A 64 20.02 -12.85 -9.93
CA MET A 64 19.03 -12.80 -11.02
C MET A 64 19.70 -12.55 -12.37
N THR A 65 20.65 -11.61 -12.42
CA THR A 65 21.43 -11.32 -13.62
C THR A 65 22.20 -12.55 -14.09
N ALA A 66 22.88 -13.24 -13.17
CA ALA A 66 23.60 -14.48 -13.47
C ALA A 66 22.68 -15.60 -14.00
N VAL A 67 21.46 -15.72 -13.45
CA VAL A 67 20.45 -16.67 -13.93
C VAL A 67 20.10 -16.39 -15.41
N VAL A 68 19.82 -15.12 -15.77
CA VAL A 68 19.35 -14.76 -17.12
C VAL A 68 20.46 -14.52 -18.15
N ALA A 69 21.72 -14.38 -17.72
CA ALA A 69 22.86 -14.04 -18.57
C ALA A 69 23.28 -15.11 -19.61
N ARG A 70 22.48 -16.18 -19.82
CA ARG A 70 22.68 -17.15 -20.91
C ARG A 70 22.42 -16.55 -22.29
N ARG A 71 21.49 -15.60 -22.36
CA ARG A 71 20.99 -15.05 -23.63
C ARG A 71 21.07 -13.54 -23.58
N ARG A 72 21.69 -12.93 -24.61
CA ARG A 72 21.81 -11.47 -24.71
C ARG A 72 20.45 -10.78 -24.65
N SER A 73 19.44 -11.30 -25.35
CA SER A 73 18.09 -10.72 -25.34
C SER A 73 17.43 -10.77 -23.96
N ALA A 74 17.61 -11.86 -23.21
CA ALA A 74 17.13 -11.97 -21.83
C ALA A 74 17.83 -10.96 -20.91
N LEU A 75 19.15 -10.82 -21.05
CA LEU A 75 19.94 -9.87 -20.28
C LEU A 75 19.55 -8.42 -20.58
N VAL A 76 19.35 -8.07 -21.85
CA VAL A 76 18.88 -6.75 -22.29
C VAL A 76 17.49 -6.47 -21.72
N LEU A 77 16.56 -7.43 -21.78
CA LEU A 77 15.23 -7.28 -21.18
C LEU A 77 15.34 -7.03 -19.68
N TRP A 78 16.14 -7.85 -18.98
CA TRP A 78 16.29 -7.76 -17.52
C TRP A 78 16.89 -6.44 -17.07
N ILE A 79 18.06 -6.08 -17.60
CA ILE A 79 18.76 -4.85 -17.23
C ILE A 79 17.95 -3.63 -17.68
N GLY A 80 17.43 -3.64 -18.91
CA GLY A 80 16.63 -2.53 -19.44
C GLY A 80 15.36 -2.28 -18.62
N SER A 81 14.59 -3.34 -18.33
CA SER A 81 13.39 -3.23 -17.49
C SER A 81 13.74 -2.78 -16.07
N SER A 82 14.82 -3.32 -15.50
CA SER A 82 15.27 -2.94 -14.16
C SER A 82 15.64 -1.46 -14.09
N VAL A 83 16.46 -0.96 -15.01
CA VAL A 83 16.87 0.45 -15.04
C VAL A 83 15.66 1.37 -15.20
N ILE A 84 14.74 1.05 -16.12
CA ILE A 84 13.53 1.84 -16.37
C ILE A 84 12.62 1.85 -15.14
N LEU A 85 12.32 0.68 -14.56
CA LEU A 85 11.44 0.56 -13.41
C LEU A 85 12.04 1.23 -12.16
N LEU A 86 13.32 0.97 -11.86
CA LEU A 86 14.01 1.59 -10.73
C LEU A 86 14.08 3.11 -10.91
N GLY A 87 14.39 3.60 -12.11
CA GLY A 87 14.36 5.03 -12.42
C GLY A 87 12.96 5.63 -12.26
N PHE A 88 11.94 4.97 -12.78
CA PHE A 88 10.55 5.39 -12.60
C PHE A 88 10.16 5.46 -11.12
N PHE A 89 10.52 4.47 -10.31
CA PHE A 89 10.23 4.47 -8.87
C PHE A 89 11.04 5.51 -8.08
N ALA A 90 12.25 5.82 -8.53
CA ALA A 90 13.09 6.83 -7.89
C ALA A 90 12.63 8.25 -8.19
N PHE A 91 12.22 8.53 -9.43
CA PHE A 91 12.01 9.90 -9.92
C PHE A 91 10.55 10.30 -10.13
N VAL A 92 9.68 9.35 -10.48
CA VAL A 92 8.28 9.65 -10.85
C VAL A 92 7.31 9.24 -9.76
N PHE A 93 7.51 8.05 -9.19
CA PHE A 93 6.57 7.47 -8.25
C PHE A 93 7.31 6.85 -7.08
N GLY A 94 7.36 7.54 -5.93
CA GLY A 94 7.98 7.04 -4.70
C GLY A 94 7.50 5.63 -4.38
N GLY A 95 8.30 4.64 -4.77
CA GLY A 95 7.85 3.26 -4.91
C GLY A 95 7.30 2.70 -3.61
N GLY A 96 6.00 2.41 -3.57
CA GLY A 96 5.44 1.52 -2.55
C GLY A 96 5.71 0.05 -2.89
N LEU A 97 5.80 -0.84 -1.90
CA LEU A 97 6.06 -2.28 -2.07
C LEU A 97 5.27 -2.93 -3.21
N ARG A 98 3.99 -2.58 -3.35
CA ARG A 98 3.09 -3.05 -4.41
C ARG A 98 3.58 -2.81 -5.85
N HIS A 99 4.41 -1.81 -6.10
CA HIS A 99 4.91 -1.52 -7.46
C HIS A 99 6.16 -2.33 -7.79
N HIS A 100 6.86 -2.85 -6.78
CA HIS A 100 8.11 -3.52 -7.03
C HIS A 100 7.95 -4.96 -7.52
N GLY A 101 6.73 -5.53 -7.45
CA GLY A 101 6.37 -6.76 -8.14
C GLY A 101 6.64 -6.72 -9.64
N TYR A 102 6.66 -5.52 -10.26
CA TYR A 102 7.03 -5.39 -11.68
C TYR A 102 8.47 -5.81 -11.98
N LEU A 103 9.41 -5.63 -11.05
CA LEU A 103 10.78 -6.13 -11.22
C LEU A 103 10.81 -7.66 -11.24
N ILE A 104 10.00 -8.30 -10.39
CA ILE A 104 9.89 -9.77 -10.38
C ILE A 104 9.29 -10.27 -11.69
N ILE A 105 8.23 -9.63 -12.19
CA ILE A 105 7.62 -10.00 -13.48
C ILE A 105 8.64 -9.85 -14.63
N ALA A 106 9.41 -8.75 -14.64
CA ALA A 106 10.48 -8.55 -15.62
C ALA A 106 11.57 -9.63 -15.53
N PHE A 107 11.96 -10.02 -14.31
CA PHE A 107 12.89 -11.13 -14.08
C PHE A 107 12.34 -12.45 -14.63
N LEU A 108 11.09 -12.79 -14.34
CA LEU A 108 10.45 -14.03 -14.82
C LEU A 108 10.37 -14.06 -16.34
N ALA A 109 10.00 -12.95 -16.98
CA ALA A 109 9.99 -12.83 -18.43
C ALA A 109 11.40 -13.01 -19.03
N ALA A 110 12.42 -12.41 -18.43
CA ALA A 110 13.81 -12.58 -18.84
C ALA A 110 14.32 -14.01 -18.63
N ALA A 111 13.99 -14.64 -17.50
CA ALA A 111 14.34 -16.03 -17.21
C ALA A 111 13.68 -16.99 -18.20
N TRP A 112 12.41 -16.76 -18.54
CA TRP A 112 11.70 -17.50 -19.59
C TRP A 112 12.43 -17.37 -20.95
N LEU A 113 12.80 -16.16 -21.34
CA LEU A 113 13.57 -15.93 -22.56
C LEU A 113 14.97 -16.58 -22.54
N ALA A 114 15.59 -16.70 -21.37
CA ALA A 114 16.91 -17.30 -21.19
C ALA A 114 16.91 -18.83 -21.36
N VAL A 115 15.77 -19.48 -21.18
CA VAL A 115 15.61 -20.95 -21.38
C VAL A 115 14.91 -21.31 -22.68
N SER A 116 14.35 -20.34 -23.41
CA SER A 116 13.66 -20.57 -24.68
C SER A 116 14.61 -21.18 -25.73
N PRO A 117 14.17 -22.20 -26.49
CA PRO A 117 14.99 -22.89 -27.49
C PRO A 117 15.31 -22.04 -28.74
N ALA A 118 14.63 -20.90 -28.92
CA ALA A 118 14.88 -20.00 -30.04
C ALA A 118 16.32 -19.46 -30.00
N ARG A 119 17.08 -19.70 -31.09
CA ARG A 119 18.46 -19.19 -31.24
C ARG A 119 18.46 -17.66 -31.05
N SER A 120 19.42 -17.16 -30.28
CA SER A 120 19.82 -15.75 -30.37
C SER A 120 21.01 -15.68 -31.31
N ASP A 121 20.93 -14.86 -32.34
CA ASP A 121 21.98 -14.69 -33.35
C ASP A 121 23.18 -13.87 -32.82
N GLY A 122 23.71 -14.19 -31.64
CA GLY A 122 24.81 -13.43 -31.04
C GLY A 122 25.63 -14.21 -30.02
N VAL A 123 26.79 -13.62 -29.67
CA VAL A 123 27.71 -14.13 -28.66
C VAL A 123 26.96 -14.33 -27.33
N GLN A 124 26.94 -15.58 -26.86
CA GLN A 124 26.35 -15.90 -25.56
C GLN A 124 27.27 -15.31 -24.47
N PRO A 125 26.78 -14.40 -23.61
CA PRO A 125 27.61 -13.72 -22.60
C PRO A 125 28.30 -14.69 -21.63
N LEU A 126 27.62 -15.81 -21.34
CA LEU A 126 28.16 -16.93 -20.59
C LEU A 126 28.00 -18.17 -21.48
N ALA A 127 29.12 -18.68 -22.01
CA ALA A 127 29.18 -19.79 -22.95
C ALA A 127 28.50 -21.08 -22.43
N HIS A 128 28.24 -22.00 -23.35
CA HIS A 128 27.59 -23.31 -23.17
C HIS A 128 27.95 -23.94 -21.82
N GLY A 129 27.00 -23.90 -20.88
CA GLY A 129 27.23 -24.33 -19.51
C GLY A 129 27.37 -25.84 -19.43
N ASP A 130 28.47 -26.27 -18.81
CA ASP A 130 28.60 -27.57 -18.16
C ASP A 130 27.33 -27.87 -17.33
N THR A 131 26.97 -29.15 -17.25
CA THR A 131 25.84 -29.69 -16.48
C THR A 131 25.76 -29.10 -15.07
N ALA A 132 26.90 -28.88 -14.41
CA ALA A 132 26.99 -28.25 -13.10
C ALA A 132 26.46 -26.80 -13.07
N THR A 133 26.80 -26.00 -14.08
CA THR A 133 26.32 -24.60 -14.21
C THR A 133 24.82 -24.56 -14.46
N ALA A 134 24.30 -25.51 -15.26
CA ALA A 134 22.87 -25.62 -15.51
C ALA A 134 22.10 -26.00 -14.22
N HIS A 135 22.63 -26.92 -13.42
CA HIS A 135 22.05 -27.31 -12.14
C HIS A 135 22.01 -26.14 -11.15
N TRP A 136 23.13 -25.43 -10.96
CA TRP A 136 23.20 -24.27 -10.08
C TRP A 136 22.21 -23.16 -10.48
N ARG A 137 22.06 -22.87 -11.78
CA ARG A 137 21.09 -21.86 -12.24
C ARG A 137 19.65 -22.27 -11.96
N ARG A 138 19.30 -23.53 -12.19
CA ARG A 138 17.96 -24.06 -11.88
C ARG A 138 17.69 -23.97 -10.38
N ALA A 139 18.63 -24.40 -9.55
CA ALA A 139 18.53 -24.31 -8.10
C ALA A 139 18.38 -22.84 -7.64
N SER A 140 19.20 -21.93 -8.19
CA SER A 140 19.15 -20.49 -7.88
C SER A 140 17.83 -19.85 -8.31
N PHE A 141 17.33 -20.17 -9.50
CA PHE A 141 16.03 -19.70 -9.97
C PHE A 141 14.90 -20.19 -9.06
N THR A 142 14.90 -21.48 -8.72
CA THR A 142 13.90 -22.06 -7.80
C THR A 142 13.97 -21.44 -6.41
N ALA A 143 15.17 -21.22 -5.87
CA ALA A 143 15.36 -20.57 -4.59
C ALA A 143 14.85 -19.12 -4.60
N LEU A 144 15.19 -18.34 -5.64
CA LEU A 144 14.68 -16.98 -5.83
C LEU A 144 13.15 -16.97 -5.90
N LEU A 145 12.56 -17.90 -6.66
CA LEU A 145 11.11 -17.98 -6.79
C LEU A 145 10.45 -18.35 -5.44
N ALA A 146 11.01 -19.32 -4.71
CA ALA A 146 10.51 -19.70 -3.39
C ALA A 146 10.54 -18.52 -2.41
N LEU A 147 11.64 -17.75 -2.39
CA LEU A 147 11.77 -16.55 -1.57
C LEU A 147 10.73 -15.47 -1.91
N MET A 148 10.25 -15.41 -3.15
CA MET A 148 9.22 -14.47 -3.58
C MET A 148 7.78 -14.97 -3.32
N VAL A 149 7.56 -16.27 -3.45
CA VAL A 149 6.26 -16.90 -3.25
C VAL A 149 5.87 -16.90 -1.78
N LEU A 150 6.81 -17.17 -0.86
CA LEU A 150 6.51 -17.27 0.57
C LEU A 150 5.83 -16.00 1.14
N PRO A 151 6.35 -14.79 0.91
CA PRO A 151 5.67 -13.57 1.32
C PRO A 151 4.34 -13.37 0.58
N SER A 152 4.28 -13.73 -0.71
CA SER A 152 3.04 -13.61 -1.50
C SER A 152 1.91 -14.47 -0.95
N VAL A 153 2.23 -15.69 -0.50
CA VAL A 153 1.30 -16.59 0.19
C VAL A 153 0.90 -16.00 1.54
N GLN A 154 1.85 -15.48 2.32
CA GLN A 154 1.56 -14.79 3.57
C GLN A 154 0.60 -13.61 3.35
N PHE A 155 0.82 -12.82 2.30
CA PHE A 155 -0.06 -11.72 1.93
C PHE A 155 -1.44 -12.19 1.50
N ALA A 156 -1.53 -13.23 0.66
CA ALA A 156 -2.81 -13.80 0.26
C ALA A 156 -3.59 -14.33 1.47
N ILE A 157 -2.90 -14.95 2.44
CA ILE A 157 -3.52 -15.41 3.68
C ILE A 157 -4.00 -14.23 4.53
N ALA A 158 -3.18 -13.20 4.71
CA ALA A 158 -3.57 -12.00 5.46
C ALA A 158 -4.77 -11.31 4.80
N GLU A 159 -4.75 -11.17 3.48
CA GLU A 159 -5.88 -10.61 2.71
C GLU A 159 -7.13 -11.47 2.83
N VAL A 160 -7.03 -12.80 2.84
CA VAL A 160 -8.20 -13.70 3.01
C VAL A 160 -8.72 -13.73 4.45
N ARG A 161 -7.85 -13.56 5.45
CA ARG A 161 -8.24 -13.57 6.87
C ARG A 161 -8.78 -12.22 7.35
N GLU A 162 -8.23 -11.13 6.82
CA GLU A 162 -8.59 -9.75 7.16
C GLU A 162 -9.04 -8.94 5.91
N PRO A 163 -9.89 -9.49 5.00
CA PRO A 163 -10.29 -8.77 3.80
C PRO A 163 -11.23 -7.67 4.22
N PHE A 164 -10.77 -6.43 4.14
CA PHE A 164 -11.62 -5.27 4.41
C PHE A 164 -12.31 -5.37 5.78
N SER A 165 -11.72 -6.07 6.75
CA SER A 165 -12.38 -6.39 8.03
C SER A 165 -12.86 -5.11 8.73
N ASP A 166 -12.08 -4.05 8.65
CA ASP A 166 -12.48 -2.74 9.15
C ASP A 166 -13.62 -2.14 8.32
N ALA A 167 -13.55 -2.20 7.00
CA ALA A 167 -14.59 -1.62 6.15
C ALA A 167 -15.91 -2.41 6.20
N SER A 168 -15.88 -3.73 6.39
CA SER A 168 -17.05 -4.58 6.54
C SER A 168 -17.68 -4.43 7.91
N GLN A 169 -16.89 -4.33 8.97
CA GLN A 169 -17.39 -3.99 10.30
C GLN A 169 -17.98 -2.58 10.34
N ILE A 170 -17.32 -1.59 9.72
CA ILE A 170 -17.86 -0.24 9.56
C ILE A 170 -19.14 -0.25 8.73
N ALA A 171 -19.18 -0.96 7.60
CA ALA A 171 -20.39 -1.07 6.79
C ALA A 171 -21.54 -1.73 7.56
N GLY A 172 -21.27 -2.78 8.34
CA GLY A 172 -22.25 -3.41 9.22
C GLY A 172 -22.77 -2.47 10.31
N LEU A 173 -21.88 -1.70 10.95
CA LEU A 173 -22.23 -0.64 11.90
C LEU A 173 -23.13 0.42 11.28
N LEU A 174 -22.79 0.84 10.06
CA LEU A 174 -23.52 1.86 9.32
C LEU A 174 -24.80 1.35 8.65
N ALA A 175 -25.01 0.04 8.61
CA ALA A 175 -26.25 -0.59 8.14
C ALA A 175 -27.30 -0.74 9.25
N MET A 176 -26.95 -0.48 10.52
CA MET A 176 -27.91 -0.47 11.63
C MET A 176 -28.93 0.67 11.46
N ASP A 177 -30.19 0.46 11.86
CA ASP A 177 -31.34 1.33 11.56
C ASP A 177 -31.13 2.83 11.82
N SER A 178 -30.38 3.19 12.87
CA SER A 178 -30.13 4.60 13.22
C SER A 178 -29.15 5.33 12.29
N LEU A 179 -28.29 4.59 11.56
CA LEU A 179 -27.26 5.13 10.67
C LEU A 179 -27.43 4.68 9.20
N ALA A 180 -28.33 3.73 8.94
CA ALA A 180 -28.62 3.19 7.62
C ALA A 180 -29.00 4.27 6.60
N ALA A 181 -29.70 5.32 7.03
CA ALA A 181 -30.08 6.45 6.18
C ALA A 181 -29.13 7.66 6.29
N ALA A 182 -28.18 7.66 7.24
CA ALA A 182 -27.28 8.79 7.45
C ALA A 182 -26.32 8.94 6.26
N PRO A 183 -26.12 10.15 5.70
CA PRO A 183 -25.11 10.38 4.68
C PRO A 183 -23.71 10.20 5.28
N VAL A 184 -22.80 9.65 4.48
CA VAL A 184 -21.43 9.34 4.88
C VAL A 184 -20.47 10.24 4.13
N VAL A 185 -19.50 10.82 4.84
CA VAL A 185 -18.43 11.67 4.31
C VAL A 185 -17.08 10.96 4.51
N GLY A 186 -16.40 10.62 3.42
CA GLY A 186 -15.12 9.91 3.42
C GLY A 186 -13.91 10.86 3.34
N LEU A 187 -13.38 11.29 4.50
CA LEU A 187 -12.13 12.05 4.59
C LEU A 187 -10.90 11.16 4.38
N ALA A 188 -10.99 9.91 4.81
CA ALA A 188 -9.94 8.91 4.65
C ALA A 188 -9.84 8.41 3.21
N TYR A 189 -9.61 9.29 2.26
CA TYR A 189 -9.38 8.90 0.86
C TYR A 189 -8.02 8.22 0.71
N PRO A 190 -7.89 7.07 -0.01
CA PRO A 190 -8.92 6.28 -0.68
C PRO A 190 -9.55 5.17 0.21
N TRP A 191 -9.13 5.05 1.47
CA TRP A 191 -9.54 4.01 2.42
C TRP A 191 -11.05 3.93 2.70
N SER A 192 -11.82 4.99 2.46
CA SER A 192 -13.28 4.98 2.63
C SER A 192 -14.05 4.27 1.50
N GLN A 193 -13.40 3.96 0.37
CA GLN A 193 -14.08 3.32 -0.78
C GLN A 193 -14.68 1.95 -0.48
N PRO A 194 -13.96 1.02 0.20
CA PRO A 194 -14.53 -0.30 0.45
C PRO A 194 -15.78 -0.23 1.32
N VAL A 195 -15.88 0.76 2.22
CA VAL A 195 -17.10 1.02 3.01
C VAL A 195 -18.27 1.38 2.10
N ALA A 196 -18.05 2.27 1.12
CA ALA A 196 -19.09 2.65 0.15
C ALA A 196 -19.56 1.46 -0.70
N ALA A 197 -18.61 0.63 -1.15
CA ALA A 197 -18.89 -0.56 -1.94
C ALA A 197 -19.70 -1.60 -1.13
N LEU A 198 -19.32 -1.84 0.14
CA LEU A 198 -20.00 -2.78 1.02
C LEU A 198 -21.38 -2.28 1.47
N LEU A 199 -21.54 -0.97 1.66
CA LEU A 199 -22.85 -0.36 1.92
C LEU A 199 -23.75 -0.30 0.68
N GLN A 200 -23.22 -0.57 -0.51
CA GLN A 200 -23.91 -0.42 -1.80
C GLN A 200 -24.58 0.95 -1.99
N ARG A 201 -23.99 2.02 -1.43
CA ARG A 201 -24.47 3.40 -1.59
C ARG A 201 -23.31 4.39 -1.68
N PRO A 202 -23.47 5.49 -2.43
CA PRO A 202 -22.40 6.45 -2.59
C PRO A 202 -22.14 7.19 -1.29
N ILE A 203 -20.86 7.47 -1.02
CA ILE A 203 -20.42 8.35 0.07
C ILE A 203 -19.89 9.64 -0.52
N TYR A 204 -20.00 10.74 0.21
CA TYR A 204 -19.40 12.01 -0.22
C TYR A 204 -17.88 11.95 -0.04
N LEU A 205 -17.13 12.22 -1.10
CA LEU A 205 -15.68 12.29 -1.10
C LEU A 205 -15.28 13.76 -1.26
N PRO A 206 -14.92 14.49 -0.19
CA PRO A 206 -14.59 15.91 -0.26
C PRO A 206 -13.44 16.20 -1.22
N ALA A 207 -12.44 15.32 -1.25
CA ALA A 207 -11.30 15.41 -2.15
C ALA A 207 -11.70 15.43 -3.64
N GLU A 208 -12.87 14.86 -3.99
CA GLU A 208 -13.42 14.87 -5.35
C GLU A 208 -14.69 15.74 -5.49
N SER A 209 -15.13 16.38 -4.40
CA SER A 209 -16.33 17.21 -4.32
C SER A 209 -17.61 16.52 -4.87
N ARG A 210 -17.77 15.21 -4.64
CA ARG A 210 -18.92 14.44 -5.15
C ARG A 210 -19.28 13.24 -4.31
N PHE A 211 -20.51 12.75 -4.49
CA PHE A 211 -20.94 11.43 -4.02
C PHE A 211 -20.48 10.34 -4.98
N ALA A 212 -19.80 9.32 -4.46
CA ALA A 212 -19.31 8.21 -5.26
C ALA A 212 -19.18 6.92 -4.46
N MET A 213 -19.31 5.78 -5.13
CA MET A 213 -18.86 4.48 -4.60
C MET A 213 -17.39 4.21 -4.93
N TRP A 214 -16.92 4.77 -6.06
CA TRP A 214 -15.57 4.57 -6.58
C TRP A 214 -14.87 5.90 -6.79
N VAL A 215 -13.60 5.95 -6.37
CA VAL A 215 -12.66 7.03 -6.61
C VAL A 215 -12.30 7.06 -8.08
N ALA A 216 -12.38 8.25 -8.67
CA ALA A 216 -12.02 8.49 -10.07
C ALA A 216 -10.60 9.07 -10.20
N ARG A 217 -9.98 9.49 -9.08
CA ARG A 217 -8.63 10.07 -9.05
C ARG A 217 -8.51 11.31 -9.95
N ARG A 218 -9.53 12.17 -9.95
CA ARG A 218 -9.51 13.46 -10.69
C ARG A 218 -9.50 14.62 -9.70
N ASN A 219 -8.58 15.57 -9.89
CA ASN A 219 -8.52 16.83 -9.15
C ASN A 219 -8.60 16.66 -7.63
N VAL A 220 -7.83 15.71 -7.09
CA VAL A 220 -7.84 15.38 -5.65
C VAL A 220 -7.38 16.59 -4.86
N VAL A 221 -8.33 17.24 -4.19
CA VAL A 221 -8.02 18.28 -3.21
C VAL A 221 -7.50 17.58 -1.96
N GLY A 222 -6.32 17.96 -1.48
CA GLY A 222 -5.70 17.43 -0.27
C GLY A 222 -5.60 18.49 0.84
N GLY A 223 -5.30 18.04 2.06
CA GLY A 223 -4.98 18.91 3.18
C GLY A 223 -6.11 19.87 3.59
N PRO A 224 -5.80 21.11 4.01
CA PRO A 224 -6.78 22.03 4.59
C PRO A 224 -7.99 22.35 3.71
N ALA A 225 -7.81 22.34 2.39
CA ALA A 225 -8.90 22.61 1.44
C ALA A 225 -9.92 21.47 1.41
N ALA A 226 -9.46 20.20 1.41
CA ALA A 226 -10.34 19.04 1.49
C ALA A 226 -11.10 19.00 2.81
N MET A 227 -10.44 19.43 3.89
CA MET A 227 -11.06 19.55 5.21
C MET A 227 -12.12 20.66 5.26
N SER A 228 -11.85 21.83 4.68
CA SER A 228 -12.82 22.93 4.61
C SER A 228 -14.07 22.51 3.82
N LEU A 229 -13.88 21.81 2.70
CA LEU A 229 -14.98 21.22 1.92
C LEU A 229 -15.77 20.19 2.74
N ALA A 230 -15.09 19.39 3.55
CA ALA A 230 -15.75 18.46 4.44
C ALA A 230 -16.59 19.17 5.51
N ASP A 231 -16.05 20.19 6.17
CA ASP A 231 -16.79 20.95 7.18
C ASP A 231 -18.03 21.62 6.59
N SER A 232 -17.89 22.30 5.44
CA SER A 232 -19.04 22.89 4.75
C SER A 232 -20.07 21.83 4.36
N THR A 233 -19.63 20.66 3.91
CA THR A 233 -20.53 19.58 3.52
C THR A 233 -21.26 18.98 4.71
N VAL A 234 -20.56 18.73 5.82
CA VAL A 234 -21.18 18.23 7.06
C VAL A 234 -22.25 19.21 7.54
N ARG A 235 -21.97 20.52 7.56
CA ARG A 235 -22.96 21.54 7.94
C ARG A 235 -24.19 21.53 7.04
N VAL A 236 -23.99 21.45 5.72
CA VAL A 236 -25.09 21.37 4.75
C VAL A 236 -25.91 20.08 4.93
N LEU A 237 -25.25 18.95 5.14
CA LEU A 237 -25.94 17.66 5.36
C LEU A 237 -26.72 17.65 6.67
N LEU A 238 -26.20 18.26 7.74
CA LEU A 238 -26.90 18.42 9.01
C LEU A 238 -28.11 19.35 8.91
N ALA A 239 -28.17 20.21 7.89
CA ALA A 239 -29.37 21.02 7.63
C ALA A 239 -30.58 20.15 7.26
N THR A 240 -30.37 18.97 6.67
CA THR A 240 -31.46 18.07 6.23
C THR A 240 -31.47 16.70 6.92
N HIS A 241 -30.38 16.27 7.55
CA HIS A 241 -30.26 14.98 8.24
C HIS A 241 -30.00 15.17 9.74
N CYS A 242 -30.47 14.22 10.55
CA CYS A 242 -30.18 14.24 11.98
C CYS A 242 -28.75 13.81 12.30
N HIS A 243 -28.23 12.84 11.55
CA HIS A 243 -26.90 12.29 11.75
C HIS A 243 -26.13 12.34 10.43
N VAL A 244 -24.86 12.69 10.51
CA VAL A 244 -23.90 12.61 9.41
C VAL A 244 -22.72 11.80 9.90
N VAL A 245 -22.32 10.80 9.10
CA VAL A 245 -21.18 9.96 9.44
C VAL A 245 -19.94 10.47 8.73
N VAL A 246 -18.83 10.56 9.43
CA VAL A 246 -17.55 10.97 8.87
C VAL A 246 -16.51 9.87 9.08
N LEU A 247 -15.89 9.41 8.00
CA LEU A 247 -14.82 8.42 8.00
C LEU A 247 -13.48 9.14 7.85
N SER A 248 -12.59 9.02 8.85
CA SER A 248 -11.28 9.67 8.86
C SER A 248 -10.17 8.67 9.18
N SER A 249 -8.92 8.90 8.74
CA SER A 249 -7.82 7.97 9.05
C SER A 249 -7.16 8.31 10.38
N ARG A 250 -6.77 7.29 11.16
CA ARG A 250 -6.23 7.42 12.52
C ARG A 250 -4.94 8.25 12.62
N GLY A 251 -4.11 8.22 11.57
CA GLY A 251 -2.84 8.93 11.50
C GLY A 251 -2.91 10.36 10.96
N ASN A 252 -4.10 10.86 10.62
CA ASN A 252 -4.21 12.23 10.10
C ASN A 252 -4.29 13.21 11.28
N THR A 253 -3.33 14.11 11.36
CA THR A 253 -3.26 15.19 12.38
C THR A 253 -4.37 16.24 12.21
N ASP A 254 -5.20 16.07 11.18
CA ASP A 254 -6.46 16.75 10.87
C ASP A 254 -7.55 16.66 11.96
N GLN A 255 -7.23 16.17 13.17
CA GLN A 255 -8.09 16.18 14.36
C GLN A 255 -8.43 17.59 14.90
N GLN A 256 -8.13 18.65 14.14
CA GLN A 256 -8.35 20.03 14.58
C GLN A 256 -9.82 20.48 14.51
N PHE A 257 -10.72 19.74 13.87
CA PHE A 257 -12.14 20.08 13.87
C PHE A 257 -12.93 19.26 14.89
N VAL A 258 -13.30 19.95 15.96
CA VAL A 258 -14.39 19.56 16.86
C VAL A 258 -15.68 19.98 16.18
N TRP A 259 -16.32 19.10 15.40
CA TRP A 259 -17.71 19.36 15.03
C TRP A 259 -18.53 19.35 16.33
N PRO A 260 -19.30 20.40 16.66
CA PRO A 260 -20.13 20.40 17.85
C PRO A 260 -21.09 19.20 17.82
N GLY A 261 -21.06 18.36 18.86
CA GLY A 261 -21.85 17.14 18.91
C GLY A 261 -21.32 15.97 18.07
N ALA A 262 -20.08 16.05 17.56
CA ALA A 262 -19.40 14.86 17.05
C ALA A 262 -19.05 13.93 18.19
N ARG A 263 -19.48 12.68 18.03
CA ARG A 263 -19.07 11.57 18.86
C ARG A 263 -18.33 10.58 17.97
N GLU A 264 -17.09 10.26 18.33
CA GLU A 264 -16.48 9.07 17.77
C GLU A 264 -17.29 7.89 18.24
N LEU A 265 -17.73 7.03 17.31
CA LEU A 265 -18.22 5.72 17.67
C LEU A 265 -16.98 4.95 18.14
N ALA A 266 -16.67 5.13 19.42
CA ALA A 266 -15.51 4.57 20.07
C ALA A 266 -15.52 3.07 19.84
N LEU A 267 -14.47 2.62 19.15
CA LEU A 267 -14.12 1.24 19.04
C LEU A 267 -13.46 0.93 20.39
N ASP A 268 -14.28 0.74 21.42
CA ASP A 268 -13.81 0.50 22.80
C ASP A 268 -12.67 -0.52 22.79
N ALA A 269 -11.69 -0.37 23.69
CA ALA A 269 -10.62 -1.34 23.88
C ALA A 269 -11.24 -2.69 24.28
N GLY A 270 -11.45 -3.56 23.30
CA GLY A 270 -12.25 -4.79 23.44
C GLY A 270 -13.17 -5.07 22.25
N THR A 271 -13.44 -4.07 21.41
CA THR A 271 -14.11 -4.27 20.12
C THR A 271 -13.10 -4.66 19.04
N PRO A 272 -13.49 -5.53 18.07
CA PRO A 272 -12.60 -5.98 17.00
C PRO A 272 -12.06 -4.85 16.09
N MET A 273 -12.60 -3.63 16.20
CA MET A 273 -12.13 -2.47 15.44
C MET A 273 -11.19 -1.54 16.23
N ALA A 274 -10.82 -1.85 17.48
CA ALA A 274 -9.94 -0.97 18.28
C ALA A 274 -8.57 -0.70 17.64
N GLY A 275 -8.16 -1.47 16.63
CA GLY A 275 -6.95 -1.28 15.80
C GLY A 275 -7.18 -0.59 14.44
N ALA A 276 -8.44 -0.36 14.03
CA ALA A 276 -8.77 0.03 12.66
C ALA A 276 -8.06 1.31 12.20
N PRO A 277 -7.57 1.37 10.95
CA PRO A 277 -6.96 2.57 10.37
C PRO A 277 -8.00 3.66 10.11
N LEU A 278 -9.29 3.31 10.05
CA LEU A 278 -10.42 4.21 9.91
C LEU A 278 -11.08 4.48 11.26
N ARG A 279 -11.37 5.75 11.52
CA ARG A 279 -12.21 6.24 12.62
C ARG A 279 -13.57 6.63 12.06
N VAL A 280 -14.62 6.28 12.80
CA VAL A 280 -16.01 6.61 12.45
C VAL A 280 -16.54 7.64 13.44
N TRP A 281 -16.89 8.81 12.91
CA TRP A 281 -17.51 9.88 13.68
C TRP A 281 -18.97 9.99 13.30
N VAL A 282 -19.82 10.18 14.30
CA VAL A 282 -21.22 10.56 14.09
C VAL A 282 -21.39 11.98 14.58
N VAL A 283 -21.73 12.88 13.66
CA VAL A 283 -22.08 14.26 13.95
C VAL A 283 -23.59 14.35 14.02
N THR A 284 -24.12 14.83 15.14
CA THR A 284 -25.58 14.93 15.36
C THR A 284 -26.01 16.39 15.32
N ALA A 285 -27.07 16.67 14.55
CA ALA A 285 -27.65 18.00 14.48
C ALA A 285 -28.24 18.37 15.85
N SER A 286 -28.07 19.62 16.28
CA SER A 286 -28.55 20.10 17.59
C SER A 286 -30.06 19.94 17.82
N ARG A 287 -30.84 19.89 16.74
CA ARG A 287 -32.30 19.68 16.78
C ARG A 287 -32.72 18.23 16.99
N CYS A 288 -31.79 17.28 16.92
CA CYS A 288 -32.09 15.85 16.97
C CYS A 288 -31.68 15.25 18.33
N PRO A 289 -32.38 14.20 18.80
CA PRO A 289 -32.03 13.53 20.05
C PRO A 289 -30.63 12.90 19.95
N GLN A 290 -29.85 12.97 21.02
CA GLN A 290 -28.45 12.52 21.05
C GLN A 290 -28.27 10.98 21.11
N ALA A 291 -29.35 10.20 20.93
CA ALA A 291 -29.34 8.76 21.15
C ALA A 291 -28.82 7.98 19.92
N VAL A 292 -27.51 8.07 19.66
CA VAL A 292 -26.80 6.98 18.95
C VAL A 292 -25.93 6.28 19.99
N THR A 293 -26.56 5.39 20.76
CA THR A 293 -25.82 4.33 21.45
C THR A 293 -25.63 3.21 20.44
N PRO A 294 -24.38 2.84 20.09
CA PRO A 294 -24.16 1.62 19.32
C PRO A 294 -24.81 0.46 20.09
N GLY A 295 -25.65 -0.33 19.40
CA GLY A 295 -26.21 -1.55 19.97
C GLY A 295 -25.05 -2.44 20.44
N ARG A 296 -25.11 -2.88 21.70
CA ARG A 296 -24.15 -3.84 22.26
C ARG A 296 -24.20 -5.17 21.51
#